data_AF-A0A940ZBE5-F1
#
_entry.id   AF-A0A940ZBE5-F1
#
_cell.length_a   1.000
_cell.length_b   1.000
_cell.length_c   1.000
_cell.angle_alpha   90.00
_cell.angle_beta   90.00
_cell.angle_gamma   90.00
#
_symmetry.space_group_name_H-M   'P 1'
#
loop_
_entity.id
_entity.type
_entity.pdbx_description
1 polymer ?
#
loop_
_entity_poly.entity_id
_entity_poly.type
_entity_poly.pdbx_seq_one_letter_code
_entity_poly.pdbx_strand_id
1 'polypeptide(L)'
;SFIFGDFLTLPVDLYYLIYFGVIIIFFSAYIRKTNLHIKEWVSKRWSWSILLGLTFGALMVQNVLSRPETDGFTGAYLAWLVFWRGMVYGVIDGLLLSSFPWIVTWRAFDVSKKPLGKKIAFGFLAWLFILVITTAYHLGYSDFRSRKIIQPNIGNTLISVPTLVTANPIGSPITHAIMHITAIIHSPKTDLFLPPHRKCGTCFIRK
;
A
#
# COMPACT_ATOMS: atom_id res chain seq x y z
N SER A 1 -0.47 1.02 -13.27
CA SER A 1 0.42 -0.15 -13.27
C SER A 1 0.62 -0.72 -14.68
N PHE A 2 -0.40 -1.24 -15.38
CA PHE A 2 -0.24 -1.87 -16.72
C PHE A 2 0.57 -1.08 -17.76
N ILE A 3 0.17 0.16 -18.07
CA ILE A 3 0.84 0.98 -19.10
C ILE A 3 2.29 1.32 -18.71
N PHE A 4 2.52 1.69 -17.45
CA PHE A 4 3.82 2.21 -17.01
C PHE A 4 4.79 1.14 -16.49
N GLY A 5 4.28 -0.03 -16.12
CA GLY A 5 5.07 -1.16 -15.62
C GLY A 5 5.59 -2.05 -16.75
N ASP A 6 4.77 -2.28 -17.79
CA ASP A 6 5.08 -3.23 -18.85
C ASP A 6 5.50 -2.56 -20.17
N PHE A 7 4.88 -1.42 -20.56
CA PHE A 7 5.13 -0.81 -21.88
C PHE A 7 6.22 0.26 -21.85
N LEU A 8 6.40 0.96 -20.72
CA LEU A 8 7.38 2.04 -20.60
C LEU A 8 8.48 1.67 -19.61
N THR A 9 9.71 1.54 -20.08
CA THR A 9 10.90 1.26 -19.25
C THR A 9 11.41 2.52 -18.52
N LEU A 10 10.53 3.32 -17.90
CA LEU A 10 10.88 4.53 -17.12
C LEU A 10 11.74 4.25 -15.88
N PRO A 11 12.77 5.03 -15.52
CA PRO A 11 13.44 4.89 -14.23
C PRO A 11 12.45 4.71 -13.06
N VAL A 12 12.69 3.78 -12.14
CA VAL A 12 11.70 3.38 -11.11
C VAL A 12 11.21 4.57 -10.29
N ASP A 13 12.09 5.51 -9.95
CA ASP A 13 11.70 6.69 -9.19
C ASP A 13 10.83 7.67 -10.00
N LEU A 14 11.02 7.73 -11.33
CA LEU A 14 10.15 8.49 -12.23
C LEU A 14 8.77 7.83 -12.38
N TYR A 15 8.73 6.49 -12.46
CA TYR A 15 7.48 5.74 -12.40
C TYR A 15 6.70 6.10 -11.13
N TYR A 16 7.36 6.08 -9.96
CA TYR A 16 6.73 6.45 -8.70
C TYR A 16 6.27 7.90 -8.68
N LEU A 17 7.06 8.84 -9.19
CA LEU A 17 6.64 10.24 -9.27
C LEU A 17 5.32 10.41 -10.05
N ILE A 18 5.22 9.79 -11.22
CA ILE A 18 4.01 9.84 -12.06
C ILE A 18 2.85 9.16 -11.34
N TYR A 19 3.08 7.97 -10.80
CA TYR A 19 2.09 7.22 -10.04
C TYR A 19 1.53 8.02 -8.86
N PHE A 20 2.41 8.61 -8.04
CA PHE A 20 2.04 9.44 -6.90
C PHE A 20 1.21 10.64 -7.34
N GLY A 21 1.64 11.33 -8.41
CA GLY A 21 0.89 12.44 -8.99
C GLY A 21 -0.54 12.04 -9.35
N VAL A 22 -0.70 10.91 -10.05
CA VAL A 22 -2.03 10.39 -10.44
C VAL A 22 -2.89 10.09 -9.22
N ILE A 23 -2.36 9.37 -8.22
CA ILE A 23 -3.13 9.00 -7.03
C ILE A 23 -3.50 10.21 -6.18
N ILE A 24 -2.57 11.16 -5.99
CA ILE A 24 -2.82 12.40 -5.25
C ILE A 24 -3.87 13.26 -5.96
N ILE A 25 -3.80 13.42 -7.28
CA ILE A 25 -4.79 14.16 -8.07
C ILE A 25 -6.16 13.48 -7.96
N PHE A 26 -6.20 12.16 -8.15
CA PHE A 26 -7.44 11.38 -8.05
C PHE A 26 -8.09 11.52 -6.68
N PHE A 27 -7.33 11.31 -5.60
CA PHE A 27 -7.85 11.40 -4.23
C PHE A 27 -8.27 12.83 -3.88
N SER A 28 -7.48 13.84 -4.28
CA SER A 28 -7.84 15.26 -4.13
C SER A 28 -9.14 15.61 -4.85
N ALA A 29 -9.32 15.13 -6.09
CA ALA A 29 -10.54 15.32 -6.84
C ALA A 29 -11.73 14.61 -6.18
N TYR A 30 -11.54 13.39 -5.67
CA TYR A 30 -12.57 12.65 -4.95
C TYR A 30 -13.01 13.39 -3.67
N ILE A 31 -12.06 13.86 -2.85
CA ILE A 31 -12.35 14.62 -1.63
C ILE A 31 -13.19 15.85 -1.94
N ARG A 32 -12.77 16.63 -2.95
CA ARG A 32 -13.46 17.87 -3.34
C ARG A 32 -14.85 17.58 -3.89
N LYS A 33 -15.00 16.61 -4.79
CA LYS A 33 -16.30 16.29 -5.42
C LYS A 33 -17.30 15.67 -4.43
N THR A 34 -16.83 14.98 -3.40
CA THR A 34 -17.70 14.30 -2.42
C THR A 34 -17.87 15.05 -1.10
N ASN A 35 -17.26 16.24 -0.97
CA ASN A 35 -17.19 16.98 0.29
C ASN A 35 -16.75 16.09 1.46
N LEU A 36 -15.66 15.34 1.27
CA LEU A 36 -15.13 14.45 2.30
C LEU A 36 -14.40 15.25 3.38
N HIS A 37 -14.99 15.32 4.58
CA HIS A 37 -14.35 15.90 5.76
C HIS A 37 -13.29 14.95 6.36
N ILE A 38 -12.13 14.81 5.69
CA ILE A 38 -11.05 13.88 6.11
C ILE A 38 -10.63 14.11 7.56
N LYS A 39 -10.56 15.37 8.00
CA LYS A 39 -10.16 15.71 9.38
C LYS A 39 -11.01 14.98 10.42
N GLU A 40 -12.31 14.85 10.19
CA GLU A 40 -13.22 14.15 11.11
C GLU A 40 -13.01 12.63 11.09
N TRP A 41 -12.62 12.07 9.95
CA TRP A 41 -12.38 10.63 9.81
C TRP A 41 -11.05 10.26 10.45
N VAL A 42 -10.02 11.08 10.22
CA VAL A 42 -8.70 10.89 10.79
C VAL A 42 -8.72 11.13 12.29
N SER A 43 -9.49 12.10 12.81
CA SER A 43 -9.53 12.40 14.25
C SER A 43 -10.28 11.37 15.09
N LYS A 44 -11.16 10.55 14.49
CA LYS A 44 -11.91 9.51 15.21
C LYS A 44 -11.04 8.28 15.42
N ARG A 45 -10.83 7.88 16.68
CA ARG A 45 -10.09 6.64 17.04
C ARG A 45 -8.66 6.61 16.48
N TRP A 46 -8.06 7.78 16.27
CA TRP A 46 -6.74 7.93 15.66
C TRP A 46 -5.66 7.19 16.44
N SER A 47 -5.70 7.26 17.77
CA SER A 47 -4.75 6.57 18.66
C SER A 47 -4.81 5.05 18.48
N TRP A 48 -6.02 4.47 18.42
CA TRP A 48 -6.21 3.05 18.15
C TRP A 48 -5.77 2.66 16.74
N SER A 49 -5.97 3.53 15.75
CA SER A 49 -5.54 3.29 14.38
C SER A 49 -4.03 3.29 14.25
N ILE A 50 -3.34 4.21 14.93
CA ILE A 50 -1.88 4.22 15.03
C ILE A 50 -1.39 2.98 15.77
N LEU A 51 -1.95 2.66 16.94
CA LEU A 51 -1.54 1.50 17.72
C LEU A 51 -1.65 0.22 16.91
N LEU A 52 -2.80 -0.05 16.29
CA LEU A 52 -2.97 -1.23 15.45
C LEU A 52 -2.12 -1.17 14.18
N GLY A 53 -1.94 0.02 13.60
CA GLY A 53 -1.04 0.23 12.46
C GLY A 53 0.40 -0.16 12.77
N LEU A 54 0.91 0.21 13.95
CA LEU A 54 2.23 -0.16 14.44
C LEU A 54 2.31 -1.66 14.80
N THR A 55 1.28 -2.23 15.45
CA THR A 55 1.25 -3.65 15.79
C THR A 55 1.28 -4.53 14.54
N PHE A 56 0.42 -4.26 13.56
CA PHE A 56 0.44 -4.97 12.28
C PHE A 56 1.70 -4.65 11.47
N GLY A 57 2.24 -3.43 11.61
CA GLY A 57 3.55 -3.06 11.07
C GLY A 57 4.65 -4.00 11.58
N ALA A 58 4.69 -4.28 12.88
CA ALA A 58 5.65 -5.23 13.47
C ALA A 58 5.46 -6.66 12.96
N LEU A 59 4.22 -7.11 12.74
CA LEU A 59 3.96 -8.41 12.08
C LEU A 59 4.50 -8.43 10.65
N MET A 60 4.33 -7.33 9.91
CA MET A 60 4.89 -7.22 8.55
C MET A 60 6.42 -7.15 8.57
N VAL A 61 7.04 -6.50 9.57
CA VAL A 61 8.49 -6.55 9.78
C VAL A 61 8.96 -7.99 9.94
N GLN A 62 8.32 -8.78 10.81
CA GLN A 62 8.66 -10.21 10.97
C GLN A 62 8.47 -10.98 9.67
N ASN A 63 7.42 -10.70 8.90
CA ASN A 63 7.19 -11.32 7.60
C ASN A 63 8.33 -11.01 6.62
N VAL A 64 8.81 -9.77 6.57
CA VAL A 64 9.93 -9.38 5.70
C VAL A 64 11.24 -10.01 6.18
N LEU A 65 11.53 -9.97 7.48
CA LEU A 65 12.74 -10.54 8.08
C LEU A 65 12.80 -12.07 7.98
N SER A 66 11.66 -12.74 7.79
CA SER A 66 11.62 -14.19 7.51
C SER A 66 12.15 -14.57 6.12
N ARG A 67 12.45 -13.58 5.27
CA ARG A 67 13.04 -13.79 3.95
C ARG A 67 14.57 -13.66 4.02
N PRO A 68 15.33 -14.34 3.14
CA PRO A 68 16.76 -14.14 3.05
C PRO A 68 17.12 -12.67 2.84
N GLU A 69 18.15 -12.22 3.55
CA GLU A 69 18.74 -10.89 3.32
C GLU A 69 19.38 -10.84 1.92
N THR A 70 19.36 -9.66 1.29
CA THR A 70 20.04 -9.40 0.02
C THR A 70 20.94 -8.19 0.16
N ASP A 71 22.00 -8.06 -0.66
CA ASP A 71 22.90 -6.90 -0.51
C ASP A 71 22.14 -5.58 -0.48
N GLY A 72 22.36 -4.83 0.60
CA GLY A 72 21.70 -3.57 0.86
C GLY A 72 22.31 -2.39 0.12
N PHE A 73 21.63 -1.25 0.24
CA PHE A 73 22.15 0.04 -0.14
C PHE A 73 22.77 0.74 1.08
N THR A 74 23.66 1.71 0.87
CA THR A 74 24.30 2.47 1.95
C THR A 74 24.24 3.97 1.71
N GLY A 75 24.55 4.75 2.75
CA GLY A 75 24.71 6.20 2.67
C GLY A 75 23.44 6.96 2.27
N ALA A 76 23.63 8.09 1.58
CA ALA A 76 22.54 8.98 1.17
C ALA A 76 21.54 8.30 0.22
N TYR A 77 22.00 7.35 -0.60
CA TYR A 77 21.11 6.61 -1.49
C TYR A 77 20.16 5.70 -0.72
N LEU A 78 20.62 5.03 0.35
CA LEU A 78 19.71 4.28 1.24
C LEU A 78 18.66 5.21 1.86
N ALA A 79 19.07 6.38 2.37
CA ALA A 79 18.14 7.35 2.96
C ALA A 79 17.06 7.80 1.95
N TRP A 80 17.46 8.07 0.70
CA TRP A 80 16.53 8.36 -0.38
C TRP A 80 15.56 7.21 -0.64
N LEU A 81 16.03 5.97 -0.72
CA LEU A 81 15.17 4.81 -0.97
C LEU A 81 14.19 4.55 0.19
N VAL A 82 14.64 4.69 1.44
CA VAL A 82 13.78 4.57 2.63
C VAL A 82 12.69 5.63 2.61
N PHE A 83 13.04 6.89 2.32
CA PHE A 83 12.05 7.97 2.22
C PHE A 83 11.10 7.76 1.04
N TRP A 84 11.64 7.58 -0.17
CA TRP A 84 10.86 7.60 -1.40
C TRP A 84 10.11 6.28 -1.64
N ARG A 85 10.81 5.15 -1.65
CA ARG A 85 10.25 3.82 -1.96
C ARG A 85 9.71 3.10 -0.73
N GLY A 86 10.25 3.40 0.45
CA GLY A 86 9.72 2.89 1.71
C GLY A 86 8.48 3.66 2.14
N MET A 87 8.69 4.91 2.55
CA MET A 87 7.66 5.71 3.21
C MET A 87 6.64 6.29 2.23
N VAL A 88 7.06 7.10 1.24
CA VAL A 88 6.12 7.81 0.36
C VAL A 88 5.32 6.81 -0.49
N TYR A 89 6.01 5.87 -1.15
CA TYR A 89 5.35 4.79 -1.89
C TYR A 89 4.41 3.99 -0.98
N GLY A 90 4.91 3.48 0.15
CA GLY A 90 4.09 2.65 1.03
C GLY A 90 2.85 3.34 1.57
N VAL A 91 2.94 4.63 1.92
CA VAL A 91 1.77 5.43 2.34
C VAL A 91 0.77 5.59 1.21
N ILE A 92 1.21 5.97 0.00
CA ILE A 92 0.33 6.18 -1.15
C ILE A 92 -0.34 4.87 -1.58
N ASP A 93 0.42 3.79 -1.58
CA ASP A 93 -0.07 2.48 -1.98
C ASP A 93 -1.01 1.89 -0.91
N GLY A 94 -0.70 2.07 0.38
CA GLY A 94 -1.61 1.68 1.46
C GLY A 94 -2.90 2.51 1.49
N LEU A 95 -2.82 3.78 1.07
CA LEU A 95 -4.00 4.62 0.87
C LEU A 95 -4.85 4.09 -0.29
N LEU A 96 -4.26 3.81 -1.45
CA LEU A 96 -4.98 3.36 -2.63
C LEU A 96 -5.57 1.96 -2.47
N LEU A 97 -4.77 1.01 -1.96
CA LEU A 97 -5.12 -0.40 -1.96
C LEU A 97 -6.00 -0.79 -0.77
N SER A 98 -5.93 -0.05 0.35
CA SER A 98 -6.69 -0.38 1.57
C SER A 98 -7.67 0.72 1.97
N SER A 99 -7.17 1.92 2.27
CA SER A 99 -8.01 2.96 2.88
C SER A 99 -9.06 3.52 1.92
N PHE A 100 -8.73 3.68 0.64
CA PHE A 100 -9.66 4.25 -0.33
C PHE A 100 -10.87 3.33 -0.61
N PRO A 101 -10.72 2.03 -0.93
CA PRO A 101 -11.86 1.12 -1.10
C PRO A 101 -12.73 1.05 0.16
N TRP A 102 -12.10 1.10 1.34
CA TRP A 102 -12.83 1.22 2.60
C TRP A 102 -13.62 2.53 2.70
N ILE A 103 -13.02 3.70 2.43
CA ILE A 103 -13.71 5.01 2.43
C ILE A 103 -14.92 4.97 1.49
N VAL A 104 -14.74 4.48 0.26
CA VAL A 104 -15.82 4.38 -0.74
C VAL A 104 -16.95 3.51 -0.20
N THR A 105 -16.64 2.34 0.35
CA THR A 105 -17.65 1.43 0.93
C THR A 105 -18.38 2.08 2.11
N TRP A 106 -17.62 2.65 3.06
CA TRP A 106 -18.20 3.23 4.27
C TRP A 106 -19.15 4.39 3.96
N ARG A 107 -18.83 5.16 2.91
CA ARG A 107 -19.66 6.28 2.43
C ARG A 107 -20.84 5.84 1.59
N ALA A 108 -20.63 4.99 0.59
CA ALA A 108 -21.68 4.56 -0.33
C ALA A 108 -22.87 3.93 0.41
N PHE A 109 -22.62 3.35 1.59
CA PHE A 109 -23.64 2.71 2.39
C PHE A 109 -23.95 3.42 3.72
N ASP A 110 -23.37 4.58 4.03
CA ASP A 110 -23.56 5.29 5.32
C ASP A 110 -23.29 4.40 6.55
N VAL A 111 -22.21 3.61 6.50
CA VAL A 111 -21.93 2.54 7.48
C VAL A 111 -21.75 3.07 8.90
N SER A 112 -21.25 4.30 9.08
CA SER A 112 -21.02 4.93 10.38
C SER A 112 -22.26 4.94 11.29
N LYS A 113 -23.45 5.10 10.71
CA LYS A 113 -24.74 5.19 11.41
C LYS A 113 -25.39 3.81 11.66
N LYS A 114 -24.84 2.74 11.10
CA LYS A 114 -25.44 1.40 11.17
C LYS A 114 -25.10 0.66 12.47
N PRO A 115 -25.94 -0.32 12.89
CA PRO A 115 -25.63 -1.21 14.00
C PRO A 115 -24.42 -2.10 13.70
N LEU A 116 -23.83 -2.70 14.75
CA LEU A 116 -22.59 -3.47 14.67
C LEU A 116 -22.63 -4.59 13.62
N GLY A 117 -23.71 -5.39 13.57
CA GLY A 117 -23.83 -6.48 12.60
C GLY A 117 -23.74 -6.01 11.14
N LYS A 118 -24.32 -4.84 10.82
CA LYS A 118 -24.19 -4.23 9.50
C LYS A 118 -22.79 -3.65 9.28
N LYS A 119 -22.14 -3.09 10.30
CA LYS A 119 -20.74 -2.64 10.22
C LYS A 119 -19.79 -3.80 9.90
N ILE A 120 -20.01 -4.98 10.49
CA ILE A 120 -19.26 -6.19 10.17
C ILE A 120 -19.51 -6.61 8.72
N ALA A 121 -20.77 -6.67 8.28
CA ALA A 121 -21.10 -7.03 6.90
C ALA A 121 -20.47 -6.08 5.86
N PHE A 122 -20.54 -4.76 6.09
CA PHE A 122 -19.90 -3.78 5.21
C PHE A 122 -18.38 -3.72 5.37
N GLY A 123 -17.84 -4.12 6.52
CA GLY A 123 -16.41 -4.39 6.72
C GLY A 123 -15.92 -5.53 5.84
N PHE A 124 -16.68 -6.63 5.78
CA PHE A 124 -16.40 -7.73 4.87
C PHE A 124 -16.50 -7.30 3.39
N LEU A 125 -17.54 -6.54 3.03
CA LEU A 125 -17.66 -5.99 1.67
C LEU A 125 -16.49 -5.06 1.31
N ALA A 126 -16.07 -4.18 2.23
CA ALA A 126 -14.91 -3.32 2.02
C ALA A 126 -13.65 -4.16 1.80
N TRP A 127 -13.44 -5.22 2.58
CA TRP A 127 -12.33 -6.15 2.40
C TRP A 127 -12.36 -6.83 1.02
N LEU A 128 -13.53 -7.23 0.51
CA LEU A 128 -13.64 -7.77 -0.86
C LEU A 128 -13.22 -6.74 -1.91
N PHE A 129 -13.63 -5.48 -1.78
CA PHE A 129 -13.19 -4.43 -2.70
C PHE A 129 -11.70 -4.12 -2.60
N ILE A 130 -11.13 -4.18 -1.40
CA ILE A 130 -9.68 -4.10 -1.18
C ILE A 130 -8.97 -5.20 -1.98
N LEU A 131 -9.43 -6.46 -1.92
CA LEU A 131 -8.84 -7.56 -2.69
C LEU A 131 -8.97 -7.37 -4.20
N VAL A 132 -10.12 -6.88 -4.67
CA VAL A 132 -10.35 -6.58 -6.10
C VAL A 132 -9.36 -5.52 -6.59
N ILE A 133 -9.23 -4.41 -5.85
CA ILE A 133 -8.31 -3.32 -6.21
C ILE A 133 -6.85 -3.77 -6.12
N THR A 134 -6.48 -4.51 -5.07
CA THR A 134 -5.14 -5.11 -4.92
C THR A 134 -4.80 -6.00 -6.09
N THR A 135 -5.73 -6.86 -6.49
CA THR A 135 -5.56 -7.78 -7.62
C THR A 135 -5.41 -7.01 -8.92
N ALA A 136 -6.31 -6.05 -9.20
CA ALA A 136 -6.24 -5.24 -10.41
C ALA A 136 -4.94 -4.44 -10.51
N TYR A 137 -4.48 -3.87 -9.39
CA TYR A 137 -3.22 -3.15 -9.29
C TYR A 137 -2.03 -4.05 -9.65
N HIS A 138 -1.95 -5.22 -9.02
CA HIS A 138 -0.83 -6.14 -9.20
C HIS A 138 -0.84 -6.84 -10.57
N LEU A 139 -2.00 -7.20 -11.13
CA LEU A 139 -2.10 -7.74 -12.50
C LEU A 139 -1.61 -6.76 -13.58
N GLY A 140 -1.55 -5.47 -13.23
CA GLY A 140 -0.88 -4.45 -14.03
C GLY A 140 0.64 -4.63 -14.14
N TYR A 141 1.26 -5.55 -13.42
CA TYR A 141 2.67 -5.90 -13.56
C TYR A 141 2.77 -7.32 -14.11
N SER A 142 3.58 -7.53 -15.15
CA SER A 142 3.76 -8.86 -15.76
C SER A 142 4.13 -9.96 -14.75
N ASP A 143 4.93 -9.62 -13.72
CA ASP A 143 5.41 -10.59 -12.71
C ASP A 143 4.28 -11.22 -11.88
N PHE A 144 3.17 -10.49 -11.71
CA PHE A 144 2.04 -10.91 -10.88
C PHE A 144 0.90 -11.54 -11.69
N ARG A 145 1.06 -11.72 -13.02
CA ARG A 145 0.12 -12.49 -13.88
C ARG A 145 0.32 -14.00 -13.73
N SER A 146 0.39 -14.45 -12.50
CA SER A 146 0.66 -15.83 -12.11
C SER A 146 0.12 -16.09 -10.70
N ARG A 147 0.41 -17.27 -10.13
CA ARG A 147 0.09 -17.56 -8.72
C ARG A 147 0.76 -16.60 -7.71
N LYS A 148 1.74 -15.81 -8.14
CA LYS A 148 2.35 -14.76 -7.32
C LYS A 148 1.34 -13.71 -6.84
N ILE A 149 0.18 -13.56 -7.48
CA ILE A 149 -0.91 -12.66 -7.06
C ILE A 149 -1.48 -12.99 -5.66
N ILE A 150 -1.28 -14.22 -5.17
CA ILE A 150 -1.80 -14.67 -3.88
C ILE A 150 -1.10 -13.93 -2.74
N GLN A 151 0.22 -13.77 -2.80
CA GLN A 151 0.98 -13.18 -1.71
C GLN A 151 0.59 -11.72 -1.44
N PRO A 152 0.46 -10.83 -2.45
CA PRO A 152 0.03 -9.46 -2.19
C PRO A 152 -1.38 -9.36 -1.64
N ASN A 153 -2.29 -10.26 -2.00
CA ASN A 153 -3.65 -10.29 -1.45
C ASN A 153 -3.67 -10.72 0.03
N ILE A 154 -2.85 -11.71 0.40
CA ILE A 154 -2.69 -12.11 1.80
C ILE A 154 -2.04 -10.97 2.60
N GLY A 155 -0.94 -10.40 2.10
CA GLY A 155 -0.27 -9.27 2.73
C GLY A 155 -1.22 -8.09 2.91
N ASN A 156 -1.94 -7.70 1.85
CA ASN A 156 -2.85 -6.56 1.90
C ASN A 156 -4.07 -6.82 2.80
N THR A 157 -4.48 -8.07 2.99
CA THR A 157 -5.47 -8.41 4.02
C THR A 157 -4.98 -8.02 5.41
N LEU A 158 -3.76 -8.40 5.77
CA LEU A 158 -3.16 -8.05 7.07
C LEU A 158 -2.98 -6.53 7.22
N ILE A 159 -2.44 -5.88 6.18
CA ILE A 159 -2.27 -4.42 6.13
C ILE A 159 -3.60 -3.68 6.29
N SER A 160 -4.71 -4.25 5.83
CA SER A 160 -6.04 -3.62 5.87
C SER A 160 -6.73 -3.71 7.23
N VAL A 161 -6.30 -4.62 8.12
CA VAL A 161 -6.95 -4.87 9.42
C VAL A 161 -7.05 -3.60 10.28
N PRO A 162 -5.98 -2.80 10.48
CA PRO A 162 -6.05 -1.58 11.28
C PRO A 162 -7.17 -0.65 10.82
N THR A 163 -7.33 -0.41 9.52
CA THR A 163 -8.39 0.45 9.00
C THR A 163 -9.78 -0.17 9.14
N LEU A 164 -9.93 -1.46 8.83
CA LEU A 164 -11.21 -2.17 8.94
C LEU A 164 -11.73 -2.22 10.39
N VAL A 165 -10.83 -2.48 11.35
CA VAL A 165 -11.19 -2.60 12.78
C VAL A 165 -11.44 -1.24 13.41
N THR A 166 -10.58 -0.24 13.14
CA THR A 166 -10.70 1.06 13.79
C THR A 166 -11.73 1.96 13.12
N ALA A 167 -12.13 1.67 11.88
CA ALA A 167 -12.88 2.56 11.01
C ALA A 167 -12.18 3.92 10.85
N ASN A 168 -10.86 3.88 10.66
CA ASN A 168 -10.00 5.05 10.45
C ASN A 168 -8.99 4.78 9.32
N PRO A 169 -8.80 5.73 8.38
CA PRO A 169 -8.01 5.48 7.17
C PRO A 169 -6.49 5.49 7.35
N ILE A 170 -5.93 5.77 8.53
CA ILE A 170 -4.47 5.97 8.69
C ILE A 170 -3.69 4.69 9.01
N GLY A 171 -4.31 3.72 9.69
CA GLY A 171 -3.61 2.52 10.17
C GLY A 171 -2.99 1.69 9.04
N SER A 172 -3.71 1.47 7.95
CA SER A 172 -3.21 0.69 6.81
C SER A 172 -2.02 1.35 6.08
N PRO A 173 -2.06 2.65 5.73
CA PRO A 173 -0.89 3.36 5.21
C PRO A 173 0.35 3.27 6.11
N ILE A 174 0.18 3.34 7.45
CA ILE A 174 1.27 3.18 8.40
C ILE A 174 1.87 1.77 8.31
N THR A 175 1.02 0.73 8.41
CA THR A 175 1.47 -0.67 8.31
C THR A 175 2.20 -0.93 6.99
N HIS A 176 1.68 -0.40 5.89
CA HIS A 176 2.25 -0.61 4.57
C HIS A 176 3.60 0.09 4.39
N ALA A 177 3.72 1.34 4.85
CA ALA A 177 4.98 2.06 4.86
C ALA A 177 6.06 1.33 5.67
N ILE A 178 5.71 0.81 6.86
CA ILE A 178 6.64 0.03 7.69
C ILE A 178 7.14 -1.20 6.93
N MET A 179 6.25 -1.96 6.29
CA MET A 179 6.63 -3.12 5.49
C MET A 179 7.63 -2.75 4.38
N HIS A 180 7.35 -1.70 3.61
CA HIS A 180 8.24 -1.28 2.51
C HIS A 180 9.57 -0.72 3.00
N ILE A 181 9.59 0.05 4.09
CA ILE A 181 10.83 0.51 4.72
C ILE A 181 11.69 -0.70 5.10
N THR A 182 11.11 -1.70 5.77
CA THR A 182 11.84 -2.91 6.15
C THR A 182 12.31 -3.71 4.93
N ALA A 183 11.51 -3.80 3.87
CA ALA A 183 11.91 -4.48 2.64
C ALA A 183 13.09 -3.79 1.94
N ILE A 184 13.14 -2.45 1.92
CA ILE A 184 14.26 -1.69 1.37
C ILE A 184 15.55 -1.94 2.16
N ILE A 185 15.45 -2.08 3.48
CA ILE A 185 16.61 -2.28 4.36
C ILE A 185 17.11 -3.73 4.29
N HIS A 186 16.20 -4.71 4.33
CA HIS A 186 16.55 -6.13 4.51
C HIS A 186 16.66 -6.91 3.20
N SER A 187 15.75 -6.68 2.25
CA SER A 187 15.62 -7.53 1.05
C SER A 187 15.29 -6.74 -0.23
N PRO A 188 16.02 -5.64 -0.54
CA PRO A 188 15.68 -4.74 -1.63
C PRO A 188 15.75 -5.37 -3.03
N LYS A 189 16.43 -6.51 -3.18
CA LYS A 189 16.59 -7.20 -4.48
C LYS A 189 15.56 -8.31 -4.72
N THR A 190 14.63 -8.53 -3.80
CA THR A 190 13.57 -9.54 -3.97
C THR A 190 12.47 -9.06 -4.91
N ASP A 191 11.75 -10.00 -5.52
CA ASP A 191 10.59 -9.73 -6.39
C ASP A 191 9.25 -9.76 -5.63
N LEU A 192 9.29 -9.59 -4.30
CA LEU A 192 8.13 -9.77 -3.43
C LEU A 192 7.50 -8.45 -2.99
N PHE A 193 8.32 -7.47 -2.59
CA PHE A 193 7.82 -6.33 -1.82
C PHE A 193 7.91 -4.98 -2.54
N LEU A 194 8.60 -4.86 -3.68
CA LEU A 194 8.92 -3.54 -4.26
C LEU A 194 8.64 -3.49 -5.78
N PRO A 195 7.38 -3.66 -6.21
CA PRO A 195 7.03 -3.52 -7.62
C PRO A 195 7.16 -2.06 -8.11
N PRO A 196 7.40 -1.83 -9.41
CA PRO A 196 7.69 -2.82 -10.44
C PRO A 196 9.11 -3.42 -10.31
N HIS A 197 9.22 -4.74 -10.39
CA HIS A 197 10.53 -5.40 -10.47
C HIS A 197 10.99 -5.39 -11.92
N ARG A 198 12.19 -4.89 -12.17
CA ARG A 198 12.77 -4.89 -13.51
C ARG A 198 13.83 -5.95 -13.58
N LYS A 199 13.70 -6.85 -14.55
CA LYS A 199 14.80 -7.74 -14.91
C LYS A 199 15.96 -6.87 -15.37
N CYS A 200 17.12 -7.00 -14.73
CA CYS A 200 18.37 -6.43 -15.22
C CYS A 200 18.74 -7.09 -16.56
N GLY A 201 18.21 -6.56 -17.67
CA GLY A 201 18.68 -6.90 -19.02
C GLY A 201 19.90 -6.07 -19.44
N THR A 202 20.18 -4.96 -18.76
CA THR A 202 21.19 -3.96 -19.18
C THR A 202 21.72 -3.12 -18.01
N CYS A 203 22.08 -3.73 -16.87
CA CYS A 203 22.80 -2.99 -15.83
C CYS A 203 24.27 -2.84 -16.22
N PHE A 204 24.55 -1.90 -17.12
CA PHE A 204 25.87 -1.29 -17.22
C PHE A 204 26.01 -0.32 -16.06
N ILE A 205 26.41 -0.80 -14.88
CA ILE A 205 27.04 0.07 -13.87
C ILE A 205 28.31 -0.62 -13.41
N ARG A 206 29.42 0.05 -13.72
CA ARG A 206 30.79 -0.25 -13.34
C ARG A 206 30.87 -0.53 -11.83
N LYS A 207 31.72 -1.50 -11.48
CA LYS A 207 32.31 -1.63 -10.14
C LYS A 207 32.94 -0.31 -9.69
#